data_AF-A0A971LQU2-F1
#
_entry.id   AF-A0A971LQU2-F1
#
_cell.length_a   1.000
_cell.length_b   1.000
_cell.length_c   1.000
_cell.angle_alpha   90.00
_cell.angle_beta   90.00
_cell.angle_gamma   90.00
#
_symmetry.space_group_name_H-M   'P 1'
#
loop_
_entity.id
_entity.type
_entity.pdbx_description
1 polymer ?
#
loop_
_entity_poly.entity_id
_entity_poly.type
_entity_poly.pdbx_seq_one_letter_code
_entity_poly.pdbx_strand_id
1 'polypeptide(L)'
;MNILSALALLLLWLAPAVAMLYAARQLVQFAQLASYQLGGYVRAVRRLPGRCAWPGLALGVAGLLLLFFSSLTQRLHPVLSLLAALLFCGLLLVCGYVIGLMAYREKQVKVRLVRTPRVKRLYGALLLVGLLLTWAMYALKLPFGASALLPLLLPLWLLLALVLAWPLEKAIQLLYRADASRVLDGLRQGGLRVIGITGSYGKTTVKNILQAMLRDTYPTLASPASFNTPLGLARCIRGELGPQHRFFIAEMGARHPQDIRVLA
;
A
#
# COMPACT_ATOMS: atom_id res chain seq x y z
N MET A 1 -2.00 -36.38 -18.71
CA MET A 1 -1.26 -35.11 -18.90
C MET A 1 0.09 -35.27 -18.23
N ASN A 2 1.21 -35.01 -18.92
CA ASN A 2 2.53 -35.16 -18.33
C ASN A 2 2.74 -34.10 -17.23
N ILE A 3 3.51 -34.43 -16.19
CA ILE A 3 3.74 -33.54 -15.04
C ILE A 3 4.33 -32.19 -15.50
N LEU A 4 5.24 -32.22 -16.48
CA LEU A 4 5.86 -31.01 -17.03
C LEU A 4 4.87 -30.11 -17.75
N SER A 5 3.95 -30.67 -18.54
CA SER A 5 2.93 -29.89 -19.24
C SER A 5 1.87 -29.34 -18.27
N ALA A 6 1.54 -30.09 -17.21
CA ALA A 6 0.68 -29.60 -16.13
C ALA A 6 1.31 -28.41 -15.40
N LEU A 7 2.60 -28.50 -15.09
CA LEU A 7 3.35 -27.43 -14.43
C LEU A 7 3.46 -26.18 -15.32
N ALA A 8 3.70 -26.35 -16.62
CA ALA A 8 3.70 -25.28 -17.60
C ALA A 8 2.38 -24.49 -17.60
N LEU A 9 1.24 -25.20 -17.64
CA LEU A 9 -0.09 -24.58 -17.60
C LEU A 9 -0.36 -23.85 -16.28
N LEU A 10 0.06 -24.40 -15.15
CA LEU A 10 -0.11 -23.79 -13.83
C LEU A 10 0.70 -22.49 -13.70
N LEU A 11 1.94 -22.46 -14.19
CA LEU A 11 2.77 -21.25 -14.22
C LEU A 11 2.10 -20.14 -15.04
N LEU A 12 1.64 -20.47 -16.24
CA LEU A 12 0.94 -19.54 -17.14
C LEU A 12 -0.38 -19.05 -16.52
N TRP A 13 -1.10 -19.91 -15.81
CA TRP A 13 -2.33 -19.58 -15.13
C TRP A 13 -2.14 -18.52 -14.03
N LEU A 14 -1.05 -18.65 -13.25
CA LEU A 14 -0.73 -17.75 -12.13
C LEU A 14 -0.02 -16.46 -12.57
N ALA A 15 0.65 -16.46 -13.72
CA ALA A 15 1.49 -15.34 -14.17
C ALA A 15 0.76 -13.98 -14.24
N PRO A 16 -0.50 -13.88 -14.73
CA PRO A 16 -1.24 -12.61 -14.69
C PRO A 16 -1.43 -12.05 -13.29
N ALA A 17 -1.60 -12.91 -12.28
CA ALA A 17 -1.78 -12.49 -10.90
C ALA A 17 -0.51 -11.86 -10.32
N VAL A 18 0.66 -12.38 -10.68
CA VAL A 18 1.94 -11.81 -10.26
C VAL A 18 2.27 -10.55 -11.05
N ALA A 19 2.04 -10.56 -12.37
CA ALA A 19 2.28 -9.40 -13.23
C ALA A 19 1.47 -8.17 -12.82
N MET A 20 0.24 -8.38 -12.33
CA MET A 20 -0.62 -7.28 -11.86
C MET A 20 0.01 -6.49 -10.70
N LEU A 21 0.84 -7.12 -9.86
CA LEU A 21 1.49 -6.44 -8.74
C LEU A 21 2.38 -5.30 -9.25
N TYR A 22 3.10 -5.53 -10.33
CA TYR A 22 3.94 -4.51 -10.92
C TYR A 22 3.12 -3.40 -11.58
N ALA A 23 2.05 -3.75 -12.30
CA ALA A 23 1.13 -2.78 -12.92
C ALA A 23 0.36 -1.94 -11.88
N ALA A 24 0.13 -2.46 -10.67
CA ALA A 24 -0.58 -1.79 -9.58
C ALA A 24 0.16 -0.59 -8.97
N ARG A 25 1.42 -0.34 -9.35
CA ARG A 25 2.30 0.67 -8.72
C ARG A 25 1.66 2.05 -8.60
N GLN A 26 0.98 2.54 -9.64
CA GLN A 26 0.31 3.84 -9.62
C GLN A 26 -0.91 3.85 -8.68
N LEU A 27 -1.71 2.78 -8.67
CA LEU A 27 -2.89 2.67 -7.82
C LEU A 27 -2.51 2.56 -6.34
N VAL A 28 -1.43 1.82 -6.03
CA VAL A 28 -0.86 1.74 -4.68
C VAL A 28 -0.39 3.12 -4.21
N GLN A 29 0.15 3.95 -5.11
CA GLN A 29 0.48 5.33 -4.78
C GLN A 29 -0.76 6.17 -4.49
N PHE A 30 -1.85 6.02 -5.27
CA PHE A 30 -3.11 6.70 -4.97
C PHE A 30 -3.66 6.29 -3.61
N ALA A 31 -3.58 5.00 -3.28
CA ALA A 31 -3.93 4.52 -1.93
C ALA A 31 -3.04 5.16 -0.87
N GLN A 32 -1.71 5.26 -1.09
CA GLN A 32 -0.80 5.92 -0.15
C GLN A 32 -1.12 7.40 0.06
N LEU A 33 -1.43 8.15 -1.02
CA LEU A 33 -1.82 9.57 -0.95
C LEU A 33 -3.16 9.76 -0.23
N ALA A 34 -4.08 8.83 -0.42
CA ALA A 34 -5.34 8.75 0.29
C ALA A 34 -5.20 8.25 1.75
N SER A 35 -3.98 8.16 2.29
CA SER A 35 -3.70 7.59 3.62
C SER A 35 -4.31 6.20 3.83
N TYR A 36 -4.45 5.45 2.73
CA TYR A 36 -5.03 4.12 2.60
C TYR A 36 -6.49 4.03 3.08
N GLN A 37 -7.20 5.15 3.06
CA GLN A 37 -8.63 5.17 3.33
C GLN A 37 -9.40 4.72 2.09
N LEU A 38 -10.36 3.81 2.28
CA LEU A 38 -11.21 3.28 1.22
C LEU A 38 -11.91 4.42 0.45
N GLY A 39 -12.54 5.36 1.16
CA GLY A 39 -13.22 6.50 0.55
C GLY A 39 -12.27 7.46 -0.20
N GLY A 40 -11.03 7.61 0.26
CA GLY A 40 -10.03 8.39 -0.45
C GLY A 40 -9.58 7.73 -1.76
N TYR A 41 -9.36 6.42 -1.73
CA TYR A 41 -9.01 5.63 -2.91
C TYR A 41 -10.17 5.60 -3.93
N VAL A 42 -11.40 5.36 -3.50
CA VAL A 42 -12.59 5.37 -4.39
C VAL A 42 -12.77 6.73 -5.06
N ARG A 43 -12.57 7.84 -4.32
CA ARG A 43 -12.59 9.19 -4.91
C ARG A 43 -11.51 9.38 -5.97
N ALA A 44 -10.30 8.85 -5.74
CA ALA A 44 -9.22 8.91 -6.73
C ALA A 44 -9.57 8.14 -8.01
N VAL A 45 -10.14 6.94 -7.87
CA VAL A 45 -10.60 6.12 -9.01
C VAL A 45 -11.71 6.83 -9.79
N ARG A 46 -12.69 7.43 -9.10
CA ARG A 46 -13.79 8.18 -9.75
C ARG A 46 -13.31 9.46 -10.44
N ARG A 47 -12.31 10.15 -9.88
CA ARG A 47 -11.77 11.40 -10.45
C ARG A 47 -10.89 11.15 -11.67
N LEU A 48 -10.18 10.03 -11.71
CA LEU A 48 -9.18 9.71 -12.74
C LEU A 48 -9.37 8.27 -13.28
N PRO A 49 -10.55 7.92 -13.82
CA PRO A 49 -10.86 6.54 -14.20
C PRO A 49 -9.90 6.00 -15.27
N GLY A 50 -9.59 6.81 -16.30
CA GLY A 50 -8.63 6.42 -17.34
C GLY A 50 -7.23 6.15 -16.80
N ARG A 51 -6.73 6.98 -15.87
CA ARG A 51 -5.40 6.76 -15.25
C ARG A 51 -5.37 5.50 -14.38
N CYS A 52 -6.49 5.15 -13.76
CA CYS A 52 -6.59 3.97 -12.91
C CYS A 52 -6.79 2.67 -13.72
N ALA A 53 -7.55 2.72 -14.81
CA ALA A 53 -7.92 1.55 -15.58
C ALA A 53 -6.86 1.13 -16.61
N TRP A 54 -6.15 2.09 -17.22
CA TRP A 54 -5.24 1.77 -18.32
C TRP A 54 -4.14 0.74 -17.99
N PRO A 55 -3.50 0.73 -16.80
CA PRO A 55 -2.44 -0.25 -16.53
C PRO A 55 -2.99 -1.67 -16.49
N GLY A 56 -4.21 -1.82 -15.98
CA GLY A 56 -4.94 -3.09 -15.97
C GLY A 56 -5.38 -3.53 -17.36
N LEU A 57 -5.93 -2.60 -18.16
CA LEU A 57 -6.30 -2.83 -19.56
C LEU A 57 -5.11 -3.27 -20.41
N ALA A 58 -4.00 -2.51 -20.35
CA ALA A 58 -2.80 -2.80 -21.12
C ALA A 58 -2.21 -4.16 -20.75
N LEU A 59 -2.17 -4.49 -19.45
CA LEU A 59 -1.66 -5.79 -19.01
C LEU A 59 -2.63 -6.93 -19.38
N GLY A 60 -3.94 -6.70 -19.34
CA GLY A 60 -4.93 -7.69 -19.77
C GLY A 60 -4.83 -8.01 -21.26
N VAL A 61 -4.69 -6.99 -22.12
CA VAL A 61 -4.49 -7.17 -23.57
C VAL A 61 -3.17 -7.90 -23.85
N ALA A 62 -2.08 -7.48 -23.20
CA ALA A 62 -0.79 -8.18 -23.32
C ALA A 62 -0.89 -9.64 -22.84
N GLY A 63 -1.58 -9.86 -21.70
CA GLY A 63 -1.82 -11.19 -21.15
C GLY A 63 -2.60 -12.10 -22.10
N LEU A 64 -3.67 -11.59 -22.72
CA LEU A 64 -4.45 -12.36 -23.69
C LEU A 64 -3.61 -12.77 -24.89
N LEU A 65 -2.83 -11.85 -25.45
CA LEU A 65 -1.93 -12.14 -26.58
C LEU A 65 -0.86 -13.16 -26.20
N LEU A 66 -0.17 -12.95 -25.07
CA LEU A 66 0.91 -13.84 -24.64
C LEU A 66 0.42 -15.23 -24.26
N LEU A 67 -0.73 -15.34 -23.57
CA LEU A 67 -1.31 -16.65 -23.25
C LEU A 67 -1.87 -17.35 -24.50
N PHE A 68 -2.40 -16.60 -25.47
CA PHE A 68 -2.82 -17.14 -26.76
C PHE A 68 -1.64 -17.77 -27.50
N PHE A 69 -0.54 -17.03 -27.70
CA PHE A 69 0.66 -17.59 -28.34
C PHE A 69 1.25 -18.74 -27.54
N SER A 70 1.25 -18.64 -26.20
CA SER A 70 1.70 -19.72 -25.35
C SER A 70 0.86 -20.99 -25.53
N SER A 71 -0.45 -20.89 -25.77
CA SER A 71 -1.32 -22.05 -25.99
C SER A 71 -0.93 -22.87 -27.22
N LEU A 72 -0.39 -22.22 -28.27
CA LEU A 72 0.11 -22.90 -29.47
C LEU A 72 1.33 -23.77 -29.16
N THR A 73 2.20 -23.30 -28.27
CA THR A 73 3.41 -24.03 -27.85
C THR A 73 3.13 -25.20 -26.92
N GLN A 74 1.94 -25.27 -26.31
CA GLN A 74 1.58 -26.38 -25.41
C GLN A 74 1.29 -27.70 -26.13
N ARG A 75 1.23 -27.70 -27.47
CA ARG A 75 1.12 -28.91 -28.30
C ARG A 75 2.47 -29.56 -28.60
N LEU A 76 3.58 -28.90 -28.24
CA LEU A 76 4.94 -29.38 -28.46
C LEU A 76 5.34 -30.44 -27.41
N HIS A 77 6.55 -30.99 -27.57
CA HIS A 77 7.14 -31.91 -26.59
C HIS A 77 7.13 -31.30 -25.16
N PRO A 78 6.86 -32.06 -24.09
CA PRO A 78 6.64 -31.53 -22.73
C PRO A 78 7.76 -30.67 -22.16
N VAL A 79 9.01 -30.91 -22.56
CA VAL A 79 10.16 -30.08 -22.13
C VAL A 79 10.13 -28.72 -22.82
N LEU A 80 9.85 -28.70 -24.14
CA LEU A 80 9.75 -27.46 -24.91
C LEU A 80 8.55 -26.62 -24.45
N SER A 81 7.44 -27.26 -24.09
CA SER A 81 6.25 -26.56 -23.60
C SER A 81 6.50 -25.89 -22.24
N LEU A 82 7.32 -26.48 -21.37
CA LEU A 82 7.74 -25.89 -20.11
C LEU A 82 8.70 -24.71 -20.32
N LEU A 83 9.70 -24.85 -21.19
CA LEU A 83 10.62 -23.76 -21.50
C LEU A 83 9.90 -22.56 -22.13
N ALA A 84 8.97 -22.82 -23.05
CA ALA A 84 8.13 -21.79 -23.63
C ALA A 84 7.26 -21.12 -22.56
N ALA A 85 6.64 -21.89 -21.66
CA ALA A 85 5.83 -21.34 -20.57
C ALA A 85 6.65 -20.40 -19.66
N LEU A 86 7.87 -20.80 -19.27
CA LEU A 86 8.76 -19.95 -18.48
C LEU A 86 9.10 -18.63 -19.20
N LEU A 87 9.35 -18.70 -20.51
CA LEU A 87 9.61 -17.52 -21.34
C LEU A 87 8.40 -16.59 -21.39
N PHE A 88 7.20 -17.11 -21.65
CA PHE A 88 5.97 -16.32 -21.70
C PHE A 88 5.59 -15.74 -20.33
N CYS A 89 5.77 -16.50 -19.25
CA CYS A 89 5.64 -15.98 -17.88
C CYS A 89 6.60 -14.82 -17.64
N GLY A 90 7.88 -14.99 -17.97
CA GLY A 90 8.90 -13.94 -17.85
C GLY A 90 8.54 -12.69 -18.64
N LEU A 91 8.12 -12.85 -19.90
CA LEU A 91 7.70 -11.74 -20.75
C LEU A 91 6.49 -11.00 -20.18
N LEU A 92 5.49 -11.72 -19.64
CA LEU A 92 4.33 -11.11 -19.00
C LEU A 92 4.70 -10.31 -17.74
N LEU A 93 5.63 -10.82 -16.93
CA LEU A 93 6.15 -10.08 -15.76
C LEU A 93 6.89 -8.81 -16.20
N VAL A 94 7.70 -8.88 -17.25
CA VAL A 94 8.38 -7.72 -17.84
C VAL A 94 7.36 -6.71 -18.35
N CYS A 95 6.31 -7.14 -19.06
CA CYS A 95 5.21 -6.28 -19.47
C CYS A 95 4.57 -5.58 -18.27
N GLY A 96 4.24 -6.31 -17.20
CA GLY A 96 3.70 -5.75 -15.96
C GLY A 96 4.63 -4.70 -15.33
N TYR A 97 5.93 -4.96 -15.31
CA TYR A 97 6.94 -4.02 -14.81
C TYR A 97 7.03 -2.75 -15.65
N VAL A 98 7.13 -2.88 -16.98
CA VAL A 98 7.21 -1.75 -17.91
C VAL A 98 5.94 -0.91 -17.85
N ILE A 99 4.76 -1.53 -17.85
CA ILE A 99 3.48 -0.85 -17.69
C ILE A 99 3.44 -0.11 -16.34
N GLY A 100 3.88 -0.77 -15.26
CA GLY A 100 3.97 -0.14 -13.94
C GLY A 100 4.87 1.10 -13.92
N LEU A 101 6.00 1.09 -14.65
CA LEU A 101 6.88 2.25 -14.81
C LEU A 101 6.24 3.36 -15.65
N MET A 102 5.59 3.00 -16.77
CA MET A 102 4.90 3.95 -17.63
C MET A 102 3.70 4.61 -16.95
N ALA A 103 2.98 3.85 -16.10
CA ALA A 103 1.89 4.36 -15.26
C ALA A 103 2.42 5.29 -14.19
N TYR A 104 3.56 4.92 -13.60
CA TYR A 104 4.25 5.68 -12.58
C TYR A 104 5.22 6.71 -13.22
N ARG A 105 4.69 7.70 -13.94
CA ARG A 105 5.51 8.83 -14.45
C ARG A 105 5.86 9.80 -13.32
N GLU A 106 7.05 9.62 -12.73
CA GLU A 106 7.57 10.45 -11.63
C GLU A 106 7.58 11.97 -11.93
N LYS A 107 7.81 12.36 -13.19
CA LYS A 107 7.91 13.77 -13.60
C LYS A 107 6.61 14.58 -13.44
N GLN A 108 5.46 13.94 -13.25
CA GLN A 108 4.17 14.63 -13.06
C GLN A 108 3.60 14.49 -11.63
N VAL A 109 4.35 13.90 -10.69
CA VAL A 109 3.80 13.52 -9.39
C VAL A 109 4.48 14.25 -8.24
N LYS A 110 3.69 15.02 -7.47
CA LYS A 110 4.14 15.87 -6.36
C LYS A 110 4.75 15.09 -5.18
N VAL A 111 4.46 13.79 -5.02
CA VAL A 111 4.97 12.94 -3.91
C VAL A 111 5.23 11.51 -4.39
N ARG A 112 6.47 11.03 -4.24
CA ARG A 112 6.91 9.68 -4.66
C ARG A 112 6.31 8.58 -3.78
N LEU A 113 6.13 7.39 -4.36
CA LEU A 113 5.78 6.17 -3.62
C LEU A 113 6.95 5.78 -2.71
N VAL A 114 6.70 5.69 -1.41
CA VAL A 114 7.72 5.31 -0.42
C VAL A 114 7.48 3.87 0.00
N ARG A 115 8.51 3.03 -0.07
CA ARG A 115 8.43 1.63 0.36
C ARG A 115 8.35 1.54 1.88
N THR A 116 7.14 1.56 2.41
CA THR A 116 6.86 1.37 3.85
C THR A 116 6.39 -0.06 4.13
N PRO A 117 6.46 -0.55 5.38
CA PRO A 117 5.88 -1.85 5.76
C PRO A 117 4.39 -1.98 5.39
N ARG A 118 3.64 -0.86 5.44
CA ARG A 118 2.24 -0.79 5.03
C ARG A 118 2.05 -1.04 3.53
N VAL A 119 2.93 -0.49 2.69
CA VAL A 119 2.94 -0.78 1.24
C VAL A 119 3.23 -2.26 0.98
N LYS A 120 4.21 -2.85 1.68
CA LYS A 120 4.53 -4.28 1.53
C LYS A 120 3.33 -5.17 1.88
N ARG A 121 2.62 -4.87 2.96
CA ARG A 121 1.39 -5.58 3.34
C ARG A 121 0.28 -5.42 2.31
N LEU A 122 0.11 -4.22 1.73
CA LEU A 122 -0.88 -4.01 0.67
C LEU A 122 -0.56 -4.82 -0.60
N TYR A 123 0.71 -4.89 -1.02
CA TYR A 123 1.11 -5.79 -2.10
C TYR A 123 0.89 -7.26 -1.75
N GLY A 124 1.16 -7.67 -0.50
CA GLY A 124 0.86 -9.02 -0.01
C GLY A 124 -0.64 -9.33 -0.06
N ALA A 125 -1.49 -8.39 0.35
CA ALA A 125 -2.94 -8.52 0.26
C ALA A 125 -3.43 -8.59 -1.20
N LEU A 126 -2.84 -7.80 -2.11
CA LEU A 126 -3.16 -7.86 -3.54
C LEU A 126 -2.74 -9.20 -4.15
N LEU A 127 -1.57 -9.72 -3.78
CA LEU A 127 -1.12 -11.05 -4.22
C LEU A 127 -2.09 -12.14 -3.73
N LEU A 128 -2.48 -12.09 -2.45
CA LEU A 128 -3.45 -13.04 -1.89
C LEU A 128 -4.78 -12.98 -2.65
N VAL A 129 -5.30 -11.78 -2.92
CA VAL A 129 -6.50 -11.59 -3.74
C VAL A 129 -6.31 -12.21 -5.13
N GLY A 130 -5.19 -11.96 -5.80
CA GLY A 130 -4.89 -12.53 -7.11
C GLY A 130 -4.81 -14.07 -7.11
N LEU A 131 -4.18 -14.66 -6.10
CA LEU A 131 -4.09 -16.12 -5.93
C LEU A 131 -5.45 -16.76 -5.64
N LEU A 132 -6.26 -16.15 -4.77
CA LEU A 132 -7.61 -16.63 -4.48
C LEU A 132 -8.52 -16.54 -5.70
N LEU A 133 -8.44 -15.46 -6.49
CA LEU A 133 -9.22 -15.31 -7.71
C LEU A 133 -8.80 -16.33 -8.77
N THR A 134 -7.50 -16.51 -9.01
CA THR A 134 -7.01 -17.53 -9.95
C THR A 134 -7.38 -18.95 -9.50
N TRP A 135 -7.35 -19.25 -8.20
CA TRP A 135 -7.84 -20.52 -7.65
C TRP A 135 -9.35 -20.69 -7.87
N ALA A 136 -10.16 -19.68 -7.57
CA ALA A 136 -11.61 -19.72 -7.78
C ALA A 136 -11.96 -19.93 -9.26
N MET A 137 -11.26 -19.25 -10.18
CA MET A 137 -11.43 -19.42 -11.62
C MET A 137 -11.09 -20.86 -12.07
N TYR A 138 -10.07 -21.47 -11.47
CA TYR A 138 -9.69 -22.86 -11.73
C TYR A 138 -10.75 -23.84 -11.19
N ALA A 139 -11.25 -23.61 -9.97
CA ALA A 139 -12.31 -24.41 -9.37
C ALA A 139 -13.63 -24.36 -10.17
N LEU A 140 -13.94 -23.19 -10.76
CA LEU A 140 -15.07 -22.99 -11.67
C LEU A 140 -14.83 -23.55 -13.09
N LYS A 141 -13.68 -24.19 -13.35
CA LYS A 141 -13.31 -24.80 -14.63
C LYS A 141 -13.38 -23.81 -15.81
N LEU A 142 -13.01 -22.54 -15.57
CA LEU A 142 -12.92 -21.55 -16.64
C LEU A 142 -11.84 -21.93 -17.66
N PRO A 143 -12.00 -21.53 -18.94
CA PRO A 143 -11.05 -21.89 -19.99
C PRO A 143 -9.66 -21.33 -19.74
N PHE A 144 -8.64 -22.04 -20.23
CA PHE A 144 -7.26 -21.57 -20.21
C PHE A 144 -7.16 -20.19 -20.88
N GLY A 145 -6.46 -19.25 -20.22
CA GLY A 145 -6.37 -17.86 -20.66
C GLY A 145 -7.37 -16.92 -19.98
N ALA A 146 -8.40 -17.41 -19.31
CA ALA A 146 -9.32 -16.56 -18.53
C ALA A 146 -8.57 -15.72 -17.48
N SER A 147 -7.49 -16.25 -16.90
CA SER A 147 -6.67 -15.52 -15.92
C SER A 147 -6.03 -14.24 -16.48
N ALA A 148 -5.88 -14.09 -17.81
CA ALA A 148 -5.43 -12.84 -18.42
C ALA A 148 -6.46 -11.70 -18.31
N LEU A 149 -7.73 -11.99 -18.01
CA LEU A 149 -8.75 -10.97 -17.77
C LEU A 149 -8.64 -10.38 -16.36
N LEU A 150 -7.92 -11.04 -15.45
CA LEU A 150 -7.78 -10.60 -14.06
C LEU A 150 -7.26 -9.15 -13.94
N PRO A 151 -6.21 -8.71 -14.65
CA PRO A 151 -5.74 -7.33 -14.57
C PRO A 151 -6.75 -6.27 -15.06
N LEU A 152 -7.76 -6.63 -15.86
CA LEU A 152 -8.77 -5.69 -16.36
C LEU A 152 -9.49 -4.95 -15.21
N LEU A 153 -9.73 -5.67 -14.12
CA LEU A 153 -10.41 -5.17 -12.92
C LEU A 153 -9.43 -4.79 -11.80
N LEU A 154 -8.17 -4.49 -12.15
CA LEU A 154 -7.12 -4.15 -11.18
C LEU A 154 -7.52 -3.08 -10.14
N PRO A 155 -8.24 -1.98 -10.48
CA PRO A 155 -8.67 -1.02 -9.48
C PRO A 155 -9.61 -1.61 -8.42
N LEU A 156 -10.45 -2.58 -8.81
CA LEU A 156 -11.37 -3.29 -7.93
C LEU A 156 -10.61 -4.28 -7.04
N TRP A 157 -9.65 -5.01 -7.59
CA TRP A 157 -8.82 -5.94 -6.80
C TRP A 157 -7.96 -5.22 -5.77
N LEU A 158 -7.44 -4.03 -6.09
CA LEU A 158 -6.74 -3.22 -5.09
C LEU A 158 -7.69 -2.67 -4.01
N LEU A 159 -8.94 -2.34 -4.35
CA LEU A 159 -9.95 -1.98 -3.36
C LEU A 159 -10.21 -3.15 -2.40
N LEU A 160 -10.36 -4.37 -2.93
CA LEU A 160 -10.53 -5.57 -2.13
C LEU A 160 -9.29 -5.84 -1.25
N ALA A 161 -8.08 -5.65 -1.79
CA ALA A 161 -6.84 -5.77 -1.02
C ALA A 161 -6.76 -4.76 0.13
N LEU A 162 -7.27 -3.53 -0.04
CA LEU A 162 -7.38 -2.54 1.03
C LEU A 162 -8.36 -2.99 2.12
N VAL A 163 -9.50 -3.58 1.75
CA VAL A 163 -10.48 -4.13 2.70
C VAL A 163 -9.88 -5.29 3.48
N LEU A 164 -9.19 -6.21 2.79
CA LEU A 164 -8.55 -7.37 3.40
C LEU A 164 -7.41 -6.98 4.34
N ALA A 165 -6.64 -5.94 4.01
CA ALA A 165 -5.58 -5.43 4.87
C ALA A 165 -6.09 -4.58 6.04
N TRP A 166 -7.31 -4.04 5.96
CA TRP A 166 -7.89 -3.13 6.95
C TRP A 166 -7.87 -3.65 8.40
N PRO A 167 -8.31 -4.88 8.72
CA PRO A 167 -8.31 -5.36 10.11
C PRO A 167 -6.91 -5.41 10.71
N LEU A 168 -5.93 -5.88 9.94
CA LEU A 168 -4.53 -5.92 10.36
C LEU A 168 -3.96 -4.51 10.58
N GLU A 169 -4.21 -3.57 9.65
CA GLU A 169 -3.80 -2.18 9.81
C GLU A 169 -4.43 -1.52 11.04
N LYS A 170 -5.70 -1.82 11.31
CA LYS A 170 -6.42 -1.30 12.47
C LYS A 170 -5.84 -1.85 13.77
N ALA A 171 -5.55 -3.15 13.83
CA ALA A 171 -4.90 -3.78 14.98
C ALA A 171 -3.53 -3.16 15.28
N ILE A 172 -2.69 -2.99 14.25
CA ILE A 172 -1.37 -2.33 14.39
C ILE A 172 -1.54 -0.89 14.91
N GLN A 173 -2.51 -0.14 14.39
CA GLN A 173 -2.76 1.22 14.87
C GLN A 173 -3.19 1.26 16.34
N LEU A 174 -4.02 0.32 16.78
CA LEU A 174 -4.44 0.22 18.18
C LEU A 174 -3.28 -0.12 19.10
N LEU A 175 -2.42 -1.06 18.71
CA LEU A 175 -1.21 -1.41 19.48
C LEU A 175 -0.26 -0.21 19.61
N TYR A 176 0.01 0.49 18.52
CA TYR A 176 0.87 1.68 18.55
C TYR A 176 0.30 2.78 19.46
N ARG A 177 -1.02 2.97 19.47
CA ARG A 177 -1.69 3.94 20.34
C ARG A 177 -1.65 3.52 21.80
N ALA A 178 -1.93 2.25 22.09
CA ALA A 178 -1.88 1.70 23.44
C ALA A 178 -0.47 1.84 24.02
N ASP A 179 0.55 1.48 23.25
CA ASP A 179 1.96 1.64 23.65
C ASP A 179 2.32 3.10 23.90
N ALA A 180 1.91 4.02 23.01
CA ALA A 180 2.17 5.44 23.18
C ALA A 180 1.48 6.00 24.44
N SER A 181 0.24 5.56 24.72
CA SER A 181 -0.45 5.92 25.97
C SER A 181 0.32 5.46 27.20
N ARG A 182 0.77 4.20 27.23
CA ARG A 182 1.56 3.67 28.34
C ARG A 182 2.84 4.47 28.58
N VAL A 183 3.55 4.83 27.51
CA VAL A 183 4.75 5.68 27.61
C VAL A 183 4.40 7.05 28.17
N LEU A 184 3.35 7.70 27.68
CA LEU A 184 2.91 9.00 28.20
C LEU A 184 2.52 8.93 29.67
N ASP A 185 1.75 7.91 30.07
CA ASP A 185 1.26 7.76 31.44
C ASP A 185 2.43 7.51 32.41
N GLY A 186 3.40 6.66 32.04
CA GLY A 186 4.61 6.45 32.82
C GLY A 186 5.46 7.72 32.97
N LEU A 187 5.60 8.50 31.89
CA LEU A 187 6.38 9.74 31.94
C LEU A 187 5.66 10.89 32.65
N ARG A 188 4.32 10.92 32.62
CA ARG A 188 3.50 11.89 33.37
C ARG A 188 3.69 11.75 34.88
N GLN A 189 3.83 10.52 35.38
CA GLN A 189 4.19 10.28 36.79
C GLN A 189 5.55 10.89 37.15
N GLY A 190 6.48 10.93 36.19
CA GLY A 190 7.77 11.60 36.32
C GLY A 190 7.73 13.12 36.10
N GLY A 191 6.54 13.73 35.94
CA GLY A 191 6.37 15.18 35.78
C GLY A 191 6.35 15.69 34.33
N LEU A 192 6.22 14.81 33.33
CA LEU A 192 6.07 15.23 31.93
C LEU A 192 4.78 16.05 31.71
N ARG A 193 4.91 17.20 31.05
CA ARG A 193 3.78 18.02 30.59
C ARG A 193 3.62 17.90 29.08
N VAL A 194 2.40 17.62 28.62
CA VAL A 194 2.07 17.48 27.19
C VAL A 194 1.28 18.70 26.73
N ILE A 195 1.70 19.33 25.63
CA ILE A 195 1.07 20.50 25.02
C ILE A 195 0.60 20.13 23.62
N GLY A 196 -0.71 20.13 23.39
CA GLY A 196 -1.30 19.90 22.07
C GLY A 196 -1.50 21.22 21.31
N ILE A 197 -0.93 21.32 20.10
CA ILE A 197 -1.11 22.47 19.21
C ILE A 197 -1.97 22.05 18.03
N THR A 198 -3.16 22.62 17.92
CA THR A 198 -4.12 22.39 16.83
C THR A 198 -4.45 23.70 16.10
N GLY A 199 -5.23 23.61 15.02
CA GLY A 199 -5.71 24.77 14.24
C GLY A 199 -5.62 24.57 12.73
N SER A 200 -6.25 25.45 11.95
CA SER A 200 -6.20 25.38 10.48
C SER A 200 -4.83 25.82 9.95
N TYR A 201 -4.24 26.86 10.53
CA TYR A 201 -2.98 27.47 10.13
C TYR A 201 -2.04 27.71 11.32
N GLY A 202 -0.77 28.01 11.07
CA GLY A 202 0.19 28.43 12.11
C GLY A 202 0.70 27.35 13.06
N LYS A 203 0.12 26.15 13.08
CA LYS A 203 0.49 25.03 13.98
C LYS A 203 2.00 24.79 14.09
N THR A 204 2.68 24.62 12.95
CA THR A 204 4.12 24.34 12.91
C THR A 204 4.95 25.53 13.40
N THR A 205 4.56 26.76 13.03
CA THR A 205 5.24 27.98 13.49
C THR A 205 5.11 28.15 15.00
N VAL A 206 3.88 28.03 15.54
CA VAL A 206 3.62 28.14 16.99
C VAL A 206 4.36 27.06 17.75
N LYS A 207 4.37 25.82 17.25
CA LYS A 207 5.14 24.71 17.83
C LYS A 207 6.63 25.05 17.91
N ASN A 208 7.22 25.54 16.83
CA ASN A 208 8.65 25.83 16.78
C ASN A 208 9.03 26.99 17.72
N ILE A 209 8.19 28.04 17.78
CA ILE A 209 8.37 29.15 18.72
C ILE A 209 8.30 28.65 20.16
N LEU A 210 7.26 27.87 20.50
CA LEU A 210 7.10 27.32 21.84
C LEU A 210 8.24 26.38 22.23
N GLN A 211 8.69 25.54 21.29
CA GLN A 211 9.85 24.67 21.51
C GLN A 211 11.10 25.49 21.78
N ALA A 212 11.34 26.57 21.03
CA ALA A 212 12.48 27.45 21.24
C ALA A 212 12.43 28.14 22.61
N MET A 213 11.25 28.57 23.07
CA MET A 213 11.07 29.17 24.39
C MET A 213 11.29 28.17 25.54
N LEU A 214 10.83 26.93 25.39
CA LEU A 214 10.89 25.94 26.47
C LEU A 214 12.23 25.21 26.56
N ARG A 215 12.89 24.98 25.42
CA ARG A 215 14.14 24.19 25.38
C ARG A 215 15.31 24.82 26.12
N ASP A 216 15.29 26.14 26.30
CA ASP A 216 16.36 26.88 26.99
C ASP A 216 16.38 26.58 28.49
N THR A 217 15.21 26.28 29.07
CA THR A 217 15.05 26.01 30.51
C THR A 217 14.77 24.54 30.81
N TYR A 218 14.09 23.83 29.90
CA TYR A 218 13.59 22.48 30.13
C TYR A 218 13.84 21.57 28.92
N PRO A 219 14.32 20.33 29.12
CA PRO A 219 14.41 19.36 28.03
C PRO A 219 13.04 19.13 27.40
N THR A 220 12.91 19.50 26.13
CA THR A 220 11.62 19.60 25.43
C THR A 220 11.67 18.88 24.10
N LEU A 221 10.76 17.93 23.89
CA LEU A 221 10.56 17.27 22.60
C LEU A 221 9.36 17.90 21.88
N ALA A 222 9.51 18.23 20.60
CA ALA A 222 8.39 18.64 19.75
C ALA A 222 8.23 17.64 18.60
N SER A 223 6.98 17.31 18.26
CA SER A 223 6.70 16.37 17.17
C SER A 223 7.22 16.90 15.82
N PRO A 224 7.89 16.06 15.00
CA PRO A 224 8.31 16.43 13.66
C PRO A 224 7.15 16.96 12.81
N ALA A 225 7.41 17.88 11.88
CA ALA A 225 6.35 18.54 11.06
C ALA A 225 5.48 17.55 10.25
N SER A 226 6.01 16.37 9.91
CA SER A 226 5.26 15.32 9.20
C SER A 226 4.38 14.46 10.11
N PHE A 227 4.56 14.54 11.44
CA PHE A 227 3.95 13.64 12.42
C PHE A 227 2.75 14.29 13.12
N ASN A 228 1.81 14.80 12.32
CA ASN A 228 0.60 15.46 12.82
C ASN A 228 -0.65 14.56 12.82
N THR A 229 -0.48 13.26 12.60
CA THR A 229 -1.56 12.27 12.67
C THR A 229 -1.43 11.43 13.94
N PRO A 230 -2.50 10.77 14.43
CA PRO A 230 -2.42 9.89 15.58
C PRO A 230 -1.30 8.86 15.53
N LEU A 231 -1.07 8.24 14.37
CA LEU A 231 0.00 7.26 14.22
C LEU A 231 1.39 7.93 14.15
N GLY A 232 1.48 9.14 13.61
CA GLY A 232 2.71 9.93 13.60
C GLY A 232 3.13 10.31 15.03
N LEU A 233 2.20 10.84 15.82
CA LEU A 233 2.45 11.20 17.21
C LEU A 233 2.79 9.96 18.05
N ALA A 234 2.06 8.85 17.91
CA ALA A 234 2.37 7.60 18.58
C ALA A 234 3.79 7.08 18.26
N ARG A 235 4.28 7.31 17.04
CA ARG A 235 5.67 6.96 16.67
C ARG A 235 6.70 7.87 17.31
N CYS A 236 6.46 9.18 17.34
CA CYS A 236 7.34 10.13 18.04
C CYS A 236 7.45 9.78 19.53
N ILE A 237 6.30 9.55 20.19
CA ILE A 237 6.23 9.20 21.60
C ILE A 237 7.04 7.91 21.89
N ARG A 238 6.88 6.87 21.07
CA ARG A 238 7.56 5.58 21.31
C ARG A 238 9.04 5.60 20.96
N GLY A 239 9.46 6.44 20.02
CA GLY A 239 10.82 6.41 19.47
C GLY A 239 11.75 7.47 20.05
N GLU A 240 11.23 8.63 20.44
CA GLU A 240 12.03 9.80 20.78
C GLU A 240 11.76 10.33 22.20
N LEU A 241 10.54 10.12 22.73
CA LEU A 241 10.19 10.59 24.06
C LEU A 241 10.78 9.66 25.15
N GLY A 242 11.28 10.26 26.21
CA GLY A 242 12.01 9.54 27.27
C GLY A 242 12.05 10.31 28.59
N PRO A 243 12.54 9.70 29.68
CA PRO A 243 12.47 10.23 31.05
C PRO A 243 13.13 11.59 31.26
N GLN A 244 14.10 11.95 30.43
CA GLN A 244 14.77 13.24 30.46
C GLN A 244 13.85 14.41 30.07
N HIS A 245 12.80 14.16 29.30
CA HIS A 245 11.93 15.20 28.77
C HIS A 245 10.93 15.69 29.82
N ARG A 246 10.82 17.02 29.96
CA ARG A 246 9.85 17.68 30.84
C ARG A 246 8.65 18.21 30.07
N PHE A 247 8.83 18.54 28.80
CA PHE A 247 7.75 18.96 27.92
C PHE A 247 7.72 18.13 26.64
N PHE A 248 6.51 17.77 26.22
CA PHE A 248 6.23 17.20 24.91
C PHE A 248 5.22 18.08 24.16
N ILE A 249 5.61 18.64 23.03
CA ILE A 249 4.77 19.49 22.18
C ILE A 249 4.27 18.66 20.99
N ALA A 250 2.98 18.33 20.99
CA ALA A 250 2.32 17.55 19.96
C ALA A 250 1.62 18.47 18.94
N GLU A 251 2.09 18.47 17.69
CA GLU A 251 1.36 19.09 16.58
C GLU A 251 0.20 18.19 16.18
N MET A 252 -1.03 18.62 16.44
CA MET A 252 -2.25 17.84 16.20
C MET A 252 -2.93 18.31 14.91
N GLY A 253 -2.94 17.45 13.90
CA GLY A 253 -3.67 17.67 12.65
C GLY A 253 -5.04 17.01 12.68
N ALA A 254 -6.08 17.80 12.40
CA ALA A 254 -7.44 17.29 12.17
C ALA A 254 -7.68 17.14 10.66
N ARG A 255 -7.35 15.99 10.08
CA ARG A 255 -7.68 15.71 8.67
C ARG A 255 -9.07 15.09 8.53
N HIS A 256 -9.52 14.40 9.57
CA HIS A 256 -10.79 13.71 9.63
C HIS A 256 -11.53 14.04 10.94
N PRO A 257 -12.87 13.94 10.92
CA PRO A 257 -13.65 13.97 12.15
C PRO A 257 -13.09 12.97 13.16
N GLN A 258 -13.04 13.37 14.43
CA GLN A 258 -12.52 12.59 15.57
C GLN A 258 -11.00 12.41 15.64
N ASP A 259 -10.20 12.90 14.68
CA ASP A 259 -8.74 12.82 14.77
C ASP A 259 -8.23 13.47 16.07
N ILE A 260 -8.77 14.63 16.46
CA ILE A 260 -8.39 15.31 17.71
C ILE A 260 -8.84 14.53 18.94
N ARG A 261 -10.04 13.93 18.92
CA ARG A 261 -10.53 13.12 20.05
C ARG A 261 -9.66 11.90 20.32
N VAL A 262 -9.01 11.38 19.28
CA VAL A 262 -8.04 10.29 19.38
C VAL A 262 -6.67 10.77 19.91
N LEU A 263 -6.39 12.07 19.79
CA LEU A 263 -5.11 12.70 20.18
C LEU A 263 -5.14 13.34 21.57
N ALA A 264 -6.32 13.64 22.10
CA ALA A 264 -6.56 14.16 23.45
C ALA A 264 -6.53 13.01 24.47
#